data_AF-A0A4Q7TCY8-F1
#
_entry.id   AF-A0A4Q7TCY8-F1
#
_cell.length_a   1.000
_cell.length_b   1.000
_cell.length_c   1.000
_cell.angle_alpha   90.00
_cell.angle_beta   90.00
_cell.angle_gamma   90.00
#
_symmetry.space_group_name_H-M   'P 1'
#
loop_
_entity.id
_entity.type
_entity.pdbx_description
1 polymer ?
#
loop_
_entity_poly.entity_id
_entity_poly.type
_entity_poly.pdbx_seq_one_letter_code
_entity_poly.pdbx_strand_id
1 'polypeptide(L)' 'MAASRIYALLQEACAALETSDDHAIAAYVGFAMSLVEEKYGVGHDHLESVSRD' A
#
# COMPACT_ATOMS: atom_id res chain seq x y z
N MET A 1 11.30 5.34 9.92
CA MET A 1 9.96 5.68 10.46
C MET A 1 9.11 4.42 10.50
N ALA A 2 8.34 4.19 11.57
CA ALA A 2 7.49 2.99 11.68
C ALA A 2 6.38 2.94 10.62
N ALA A 3 5.83 4.10 10.23
CA ALA A 3 4.75 4.20 9.23
C ALA A 3 5.16 3.67 7.85
N SER A 4 6.35 4.05 7.34
CA SER A 4 6.85 3.55 6.04
C SER A 4 7.05 2.03 6.05
N ARG A 5 7.52 1.46 7.17
CA ARG A 5 7.66 0.01 7.33
C ARG A 5 6.30 -0.69 7.39
N ILE A 6 5.32 -0.12 8.08
CA ILE A 6 3.96 -0.65 8.14
C ILE A 6 3.32 -0.63 6.74
N TYR A 7 3.47 0.46 5.99
CA TYR A 7 2.97 0.55 4.62
C TYR A 7 3.59 -0.51 3.70
N ALA A 8 4.92 -0.70 3.75
CA ALA A 8 5.59 -1.73 2.96
C ALA A 8 5.10 -3.15 3.28
N LEU A 9 4.91 -3.47 4.57
CA LEU A 9 4.37 -4.77 4.99
C LEU A 9 2.92 -4.99 4.51
N LEU A 10 2.10 -3.93 4.52
CA LEU A 10 0.74 -4.00 4.00
C LEU A 10 0.75 -4.18 2.48
N GLN A 11 1.66 -3.52 1.75
CA GLN A 11 1.82 -3.68 0.31
C GLN A 11 2.23 -5.11 -0.05
N GLU A 12 3.20 -5.69 0.66
CA GLU A 12 3.61 -7.09 0.51
C GLU A 12 2.45 -8.06 0.79
N ALA A 13 1.69 -7.81 1.86
CA ALA A 13 0.52 -8.62 2.20
C ALA A 13 -0.59 -8.53 1.14
N CYS A 14 -0.87 -7.33 0.62
CA CYS A 14 -1.87 -7.12 -0.42
C CYS A 14 -1.50 -7.91 -1.68
N ALA A 15 -0.25 -7.82 -2.12
CA ALA A 15 0.24 -8.57 -3.28
C ALA A 15 0.14 -10.09 -3.07
N ALA A 16 0.51 -10.60 -1.89
CA ALA A 16 0.41 -12.03 -1.58
C ALA A 16 -1.05 -12.53 -1.59
N LEU A 17 -1.99 -11.73 -1.08
CA LEU A 17 -3.42 -12.05 -1.10
C LEU A 17 -4.00 -12.04 -2.52
N GLU A 18 -3.59 -11.08 -3.36
CA GLU A 18 -3.97 -11.06 -4.77
C GLU A 18 -3.47 -12.29 -5.52
N THR A 19 -2.24 -12.74 -5.26
CA THR A 19 -1.70 -13.97 -5.89
C THR A 19 -2.37 -15.26 -5.40
N SER A 20 -3.11 -15.19 -4.28
CA SER A 20 -3.84 -16.32 -3.70
C SER A 20 -5.34 -16.29 -4.03
N ASP A 21 -5.77 -15.38 -4.91
CA ASP A 21 -7.18 -15.11 -5.26
C ASP A 21 -8.08 -14.69 -4.07
N ASP A 22 -7.46 -14.27 -2.95
CA ASP A 22 -8.15 -13.79 -1.75
C ASP A 22 -8.54 -12.31 -1.85
N HIS A 23 -9.27 -11.95 -2.91
CA HIS A 23 -9.54 -10.56 -3.29
C HIS A 23 -10.29 -9.74 -2.21
N ALA A 24 -11.17 -10.40 -1.44
CA ALA A 24 -11.91 -9.72 -0.38
C ALA A 24 -10.97 -9.21 0.73
N ILE A 25 -9.99 -10.03 1.13
CA ILE A 25 -9.01 -9.65 2.15
C ILE A 25 -8.03 -8.62 1.57
N ALA A 26 -7.60 -8.80 0.32
CA ALA A 26 -6.75 -7.83 -0.39
C ALA A 26 -7.39 -6.43 -0.41
N ALA A 27 -8.70 -6.32 -0.66
CA ALA A 27 -9.41 -5.04 -0.63
C ALA A 27 -9.38 -4.36 0.74
N TYR A 28 -9.53 -5.12 1.84
CA TYR A 28 -9.39 -4.57 3.20
C TYR A 28 -7.97 -4.09 3.49
N VAL A 29 -6.96 -4.82 3.03
CA VAL A 29 -5.55 -4.43 3.18
C VAL A 29 -5.26 -3.16 2.38
N GLY A 30 -5.75 -3.07 1.13
CA GLY A 30 -5.64 -1.86 0.31
C GLY A 30 -6.29 -0.64 0.98
N PHE A 31 -7.48 -0.80 1.57
CA PHE A 31 -8.11 0.27 2.34
C PHE A 31 -7.26 0.71 3.55
N ALA A 32 -6.69 -0.25 4.29
CA ALA A 32 -5.80 0.07 5.41
C ALA A 32 -4.52 0.81 4.96
N MET A 33 -3.97 0.46 3.78
CA MET A 33 -2.85 1.18 3.17
C MET A 33 -3.21 2.64 2.89
N SER A 34 -4.37 2.90 2.27
CA SER A 34 -4.81 4.27 1.98
C SER A 34 -4.94 5.12 3.26
N LEU A 35 -5.41 4.55 4.37
CA LEU A 35 -5.48 5.25 5.66
C LEU A 35 -4.10 5.59 6.22
N VAL A 36 -3.11 4.70 6.05
CA VAL A 36 -1.73 4.92 6.51
C VAL A 36 -1.05 5.98 5.64
N GLU A 37 -1.25 5.92 4.33
CA GLU A 37 -0.76 6.92 3.36
C GLU A 37 -1.31 8.31 3.65
N GLU A 38 -2.63 8.45 3.81
CA GLU A 38 -3.27 9.73 4.12
C GLU A 38 -2.78 10.32 5.45
N LYS A 39 -2.70 9.49 6.51
CA LYS A 39 -2.36 9.97 7.86
C LYS A 39 -0.89 10.33 8.02
N TYR A 40 0.01 9.60 7.36
CA TYR A 40 1.45 9.70 7.59
C TYR A 40 2.24 10.20 6.38
N GLY A 41 1.58 10.46 5.24
CA GLY A 41 2.22 10.95 4.02
C GLY A 41 3.23 9.95 3.42
N VAL A 42 2.98 8.65 3.58
CA VAL A 42 3.86 7.58 3.08
C VAL A 42 3.29 6.99 1.79
N GLY A 43 4.14 6.53 0.85
CA GLY A 43 3.69 5.97 -0.44
C GLY A 43 3.78 6.95 -1.62
N HIS A 44 3.96 8.26 -1.35
CA HIS A 44 4.10 9.29 -2.37
C HIS A 44 5.34 9.17 -3.28
N ASP A 45 6.39 8.44 -2.85
CA ASP A 45 7.60 8.21 -3.67
C ASP A 45 7.31 7.44 -4.98
N HIS A 46 6.17 6.74 -5.10
CA HIS A 46 5.83 6.00 -6.31
C HIS A 46 5.06 6.81 -7.36
N LEU A 47 4.43 7.93 -6.99
CA LEU A 47 3.62 8.75 -7.91
C LEU A 47 4.41 9.91 -8.54
N GLU A 48 5.49 10.39 -7.91
CA GLU A 48 6.35 11.41 -8.50
C GLU A 48 7.21 10.87 -9.67
N SER A 49 7.33 9.54 -9.82
CA SER A 49 8.05 8.93 -10.94
C SER A 49 7.20 8.77 -12.23
N VAL A 50 5.89 9.04 -12.19
CA VAL A 50 4.99 8.90 -13.37
C VAL A 50 4.61 10.27 -13.95
N SER A 51 5.10 11.37 -13.38
CA SER A 51 4.90 12.74 -13.90
C SER A 51 6.18 13.33 -14.48
N ARG A 52 6.77 12.69 -15.51
CA ARG A 52 7.73 13.30 -16.43
C ARG A 52 7.90 12.45 -17.71
N ASP A 53 6.99 12.69 -18.67
CA ASP A 53 7.20 12.93 -20.11
C ASP A 53 5.94 12.59 -20.92
#